data_AF-A0A3A9ZTC2-F1
#
_entry.id   AF-A0A3A9ZTC2-F1
#
_cell.length_a   1.000
_cell.length_b   1.000
_cell.length_c   1.000
_cell.angle_alpha   90.00
_cell.angle_beta   90.00
_cell.angle_gamma   90.00
#
_symmetry.space_group_name_H-M   'P 1'
#
loop_
_entity.id
_entity.type
_entity.pdbx_description
1 polymer ?
#
loop_
_entity_poly.entity_id
_entity_poly.type
_entity_poly.pdbx_seq_one_letter_code
_entity_poly.pdbx_strand_id
1 'polypeptide(L)'
;MDIDEHLAHLATAGQWPDWLIAADAWWDGLELTTRTGTSQEEVKEWLDSAFGAGSTEWREGDALELKLDDPRTSDFTGIRVTSRSQPETAAGHPRIPLLRERQITRQLAEPLARPRDRFADEVQVMAFHSFKGGVGRTVHAVAIA
;
A
#
# COMPACT_ATOMS: atom_id res chain seq x y z
N MET A 1 8.62 -14.19 1.34
CA MET A 1 8.55 -12.87 0.68
C MET A 1 7.85 -11.90 1.61
N ASP A 2 8.33 -10.66 1.74
CA ASP A 2 7.65 -9.62 2.51
C ASP A 2 6.52 -9.01 1.66
N ILE A 3 5.28 -9.09 2.16
CA ILE A 3 4.08 -8.64 1.43
C ILE A 3 4.08 -7.13 1.25
N ASP A 4 4.49 -6.36 2.27
CA ASP A 4 4.50 -4.89 2.21
C ASP A 4 5.55 -4.38 1.23
N GLU A 5 6.72 -5.02 1.21
CA GLU A 5 7.76 -4.68 0.26
C GLU A 5 7.31 -4.96 -1.18
N HIS A 6 6.69 -6.12 -1.41
CA HIS A 6 6.19 -6.51 -2.72
C HIS A 6 5.07 -5.60 -3.23
N LEU A 7 4.09 -5.28 -2.37
CA LEU A 7 3.02 -4.35 -2.69
C LEU A 7 3.55 -2.95 -3.01
N ALA A 8 4.54 -2.46 -2.25
CA ALA A 8 5.16 -1.17 -2.55
C ALA A 8 5.89 -1.20 -3.90
N HIS A 9 6.54 -2.32 -4.25
CA HIS A 9 7.15 -2.49 -5.56
C HIS A 9 6.10 -2.43 -6.68
N LEU A 10 5.00 -3.19 -6.55
CA LEU A 10 3.89 -3.17 -7.51
C LEU A 10 3.29 -1.77 -7.70
N ALA A 11 3.16 -1.00 -6.61
CA ALA A 11 2.76 0.39 -6.69
C ALA A 11 3.72 1.19 -7.57
N THR A 12 5.01 1.18 -7.24
CA THR A 12 6.04 1.92 -8.00
C THR A 12 6.22 1.47 -9.44
N ALA A 13 5.91 0.20 -9.75
CA ALA A 13 5.96 -0.36 -11.09
C ALA A 13 4.72 -0.02 -11.94
N GLY A 14 3.73 0.71 -11.38
CA GLY A 14 2.48 1.03 -12.08
C GLY A 14 1.57 -0.18 -12.28
N GLN A 15 1.78 -1.27 -11.53
CA GLN A 15 0.97 -2.49 -11.56
C GLN A 15 -0.17 -2.44 -10.51
N TRP A 16 -0.44 -1.24 -9.98
CA TRP A 16 -1.49 -0.98 -9.02
C TRP A 16 -2.82 -0.75 -9.75
N PRO A 17 -3.81 -1.63 -9.60
CA PRO A 17 -5.05 -1.53 -10.35
C PRO A 17 -5.86 -0.31 -9.88
N ASP A 18 -6.61 0.29 -10.80
CA ASP A 18 -7.35 1.53 -10.53
C ASP A 18 -8.45 1.37 -9.46
N TRP A 19 -8.94 0.15 -9.25
CA TRP A 19 -9.92 -0.16 -8.21
C TRP A 19 -9.29 -0.30 -6.82
N LEU A 20 -7.97 -0.53 -6.71
CA LEU A 20 -7.30 -0.70 -5.42
C LEU A 20 -6.86 0.66 -4.89
N ILE A 21 -7.55 1.12 -3.85
CA ILE A 21 -7.31 2.44 -3.24
C ILE A 21 -6.11 2.38 -2.30
N ALA A 22 -6.03 1.31 -1.50
CA ALA A 22 -4.97 1.09 -0.53
C ALA A 22 -4.83 -0.40 -0.17
N ALA A 23 -3.67 -0.79 0.35
CA ALA A 23 -3.44 -2.09 0.97
C ALA A 23 -2.67 -1.91 2.28
N ASP A 24 -3.06 -2.68 3.30
CA ASP A 24 -2.47 -2.71 4.63
C ASP A 24 -2.16 -4.17 4.98
N ALA A 25 -0.89 -4.55 5.03
CA ALA A 25 -0.51 -5.87 5.53
C ALA A 25 -0.24 -5.80 7.04
N TRP A 26 -0.74 -6.82 7.74
CA TRP A 26 -0.53 -7.08 9.15
C TRP A 26 0.03 -8.50 9.30
N TRP A 27 0.51 -8.82 10.49
CA TRP A 27 1.07 -10.14 10.79
C TRP A 27 0.06 -11.28 10.64
N ASP A 28 -1.25 -11.00 10.71
CA ASP A 28 -2.36 -11.97 10.60
C ASP A 28 -3.28 -11.78 9.38
N GLY A 29 -3.06 -10.75 8.55
CA GLY A 29 -4.01 -10.41 7.51
C GLY A 29 -3.55 -9.36 6.52
N LEU A 30 -4.19 -9.35 5.36
CA LEU A 30 -4.09 -8.31 4.35
C LEU A 30 -5.44 -7.62 4.23
N GLU A 31 -5.50 -6.33 4.56
CA GLU A 31 -6.69 -5.50 4.34
C GLU A 31 -6.51 -4.69 3.06
N LEU A 32 -7.42 -4.87 2.10
CA LEU A 32 -7.47 -4.12 0.86
C LEU A 32 -8.61 -3.11 0.94
N THR A 33 -8.33 -1.85 0.66
CA THR A 33 -9.37 -0.84 0.44
C THR A 33 -9.65 -0.77 -1.05
N THR A 34 -10.85 -1.16 -1.46
CA THR A 34 -11.25 -1.23 -2.87
C THR A 34 -12.35 -0.24 -3.19
N ARG A 35 -12.49 0.11 -4.47
CA ARG A 35 -13.60 0.91 -4.94
C ARG A 35 -14.91 0.13 -4.81
N THR A 36 -15.99 0.83 -4.46
CA THR A 36 -17.33 0.23 -4.48
C THR A 36 -17.65 -0.41 -5.83
N GLY A 37 -18.11 -1.67 -5.80
CA GLY A 37 -18.43 -2.46 -6.99
C GLY A 37 -17.32 -3.44 -7.41
N THR A 38 -16.14 -3.38 -6.81
CA THR A 38 -15.07 -4.38 -7.03
C THR A 38 -15.53 -5.73 -6.45
N SER A 39 -15.53 -6.79 -7.27
CA SER A 39 -15.86 -8.14 -6.80
C SER A 39 -14.68 -8.78 -6.07
N GLN A 40 -14.96 -9.80 -5.26
CA GLN A 40 -13.86 -10.54 -4.62
C GLN A 40 -13.11 -11.44 -5.62
N GLU A 41 -13.76 -11.85 -6.71
CA GLU A 41 -13.12 -12.56 -7.81
C GLU A 41 -12.06 -11.68 -8.47
N GLU A 42 -12.36 -10.39 -8.71
CA GLU A 42 -11.41 -9.44 -9.28
C GLU A 42 -10.20 -9.21 -8.35
N VAL A 43 -10.45 -9.15 -7.03
CA VAL A 43 -9.39 -9.10 -6.01
C VAL A 43 -8.51 -10.35 -6.06
N LYS A 44 -9.14 -11.52 -6.12
CA LYS A 44 -8.44 -12.81 -6.18
C LYS A 44 -7.56 -12.92 -7.43
N GLU A 45 -8.11 -12.61 -8.60
CA GLU A 45 -7.40 -12.68 -9.88
C GLU A 45 -6.18 -11.76 -9.88
N TRP A 46 -6.31 -10.55 -9.35
CA TRP A 46 -5.17 -9.65 -9.22
C TRP A 46 -4.11 -10.17 -8.24
N LEU A 47 -4.51 -10.68 -7.07
CA LEU A 47 -3.57 -11.27 -6.12
C LEU A 47 -2.81 -12.47 -6.71
N ASP A 48 -3.50 -13.34 -7.45
CA ASP A 48 -2.85 -14.43 -8.19
C ASP A 48 -1.89 -13.91 -9.27
N SER A 49 -2.22 -12.82 -9.95
CA SER A 49 -1.29 -12.20 -10.89
C SER A 49 -0.10 -11.53 -10.19
N ALA A 50 -0.31 -10.94 -9.02
CA ALA A 50 0.68 -10.17 -8.28
C ALA A 50 1.67 -11.07 -7.53
N PHE A 51 1.18 -12.13 -6.87
CA PHE A 51 1.96 -13.02 -6.02
C PHE A 51 2.29 -14.37 -6.69
N GLY A 52 1.78 -14.60 -7.90
CA GLY A 52 1.98 -15.82 -8.67
C GLY A 52 0.72 -16.69 -8.68
N ALA A 53 0.52 -17.42 -9.79
CA ALA A 53 -0.70 -18.18 -10.01
C ALA A 53 -0.93 -19.23 -8.90
N GLY A 54 -2.11 -19.21 -8.30
CA GLY A 54 -2.47 -20.11 -7.20
C GLY A 54 -1.89 -19.69 -5.84
N SER A 55 -1.43 -18.44 -5.72
CA SER A 55 -1.06 -17.83 -4.44
C SER A 55 -2.29 -17.54 -3.57
N THR A 56 -3.48 -17.48 -4.14
CA THR A 56 -4.73 -17.32 -3.39
C THR A 56 -5.61 -18.56 -3.40
N GLU A 57 -6.31 -18.78 -2.28
CA GLU A 57 -7.24 -19.90 -2.12
C GLU A 57 -8.50 -19.47 -1.38
N TRP A 58 -9.65 -20.00 -1.81
CA TRP A 58 -10.90 -19.85 -1.10
C TRP A 58 -10.99 -20.90 0.01
N ARG A 59 -11.26 -20.45 1.24
CA ARG A 59 -11.52 -21.30 2.40
C ARG A 59 -12.99 -21.31 2.78
N GLU A 60 -13.29 -22.17 3.75
CA GLU A 60 -14.61 -22.34 4.32
C GLU A 60 -15.22 -20.98 4.72
N GLY A 61 -16.46 -20.73 4.30
CA GLY A 61 -17.16 -19.46 4.55
C GLY A 61 -16.75 -18.31 3.63
N ASP A 62 -16.35 -18.60 2.38
CA ASP A 62 -15.96 -17.61 1.36
C ASP A 62 -14.83 -16.67 1.83
N ALA A 63 -13.95 -17.18 2.69
CA ALA A 63 -12.78 -16.44 3.13
C ALA A 63 -11.65 -16.60 2.10
N LEU A 64 -11.17 -15.49 1.57
CA LEU A 64 -10.00 -15.48 0.69
C LEU A 64 -8.72 -15.49 1.54
N GLU A 65 -7.81 -16.40 1.24
CA GLU A 65 -6.49 -16.47 1.88
C GLU A 65 -5.37 -16.29 0.86
N LEU A 66 -4.31 -15.58 1.26
CA LEU A 66 -3.07 -15.45 0.51
C LEU A 66 -2.01 -16.36 1.12
N LYS A 67 -1.48 -17.27 0.32
CA LYS A 67 -0.40 -18.20 0.71
C LYS A 67 0.85 -17.44 1.11
N LEU A 68 1.38 -17.82 2.25
CA LEU A 68 2.73 -17.47 2.69
C LEU A 68 3.68 -18.61 2.31
N ASP A 69 4.88 -18.22 1.90
CA ASP A 69 5.97 -19.16 1.68
C ASP A 69 6.64 -19.45 3.03
N ASP A 70 6.29 -20.58 3.67
CA ASP A 70 6.91 -21.04 4.90
C ASP A 70 7.87 -22.22 4.61
N PRO A 71 9.19 -22.00 4.67
CA PRO A 71 10.17 -23.07 4.43
C PRO A 71 10.20 -24.15 5.53
N ARG A 72 9.45 -23.98 6.63
CA ARG A 72 9.43 -24.90 7.78
C ARG A 72 8.30 -25.92 7.71
N THR A 73 7.29 -25.72 6.87
CA THR A 73 6.16 -26.63 6.73
C THR A 73 5.71 -26.75 5.28
N SER A 74 5.27 -27.94 4.89
CA SER A 74 4.58 -28.17 3.61
C SER A 74 3.09 -27.83 3.67
N ASP A 75 2.57 -27.56 4.87
CA ASP A 75 1.17 -27.22 5.05
C ASP A 75 0.91 -25.80 4.56
N PHE A 76 -0.27 -25.60 3.98
CA PHE A 76 -0.72 -24.27 3.60
C PHE A 76 -0.74 -23.38 4.83
N THR A 77 0.11 -22.36 4.83
CA THR A 77 0.04 -21.26 5.78
C THR A 77 -0.35 -20.03 4.96
N GLY A 78 -1.48 -19.42 5.27
CA GLY A 78 -1.93 -18.22 4.57
C GLY A 78 -2.46 -17.19 5.53
N ILE A 79 -2.48 -15.94 5.08
CA ILE A 79 -3.11 -14.84 5.81
C ILE A 79 -4.46 -14.53 5.20
N ARG A 80 -5.38 -14.06 6.04
CA ARG A 80 -6.72 -13.70 5.58
C ARG A 80 -6.65 -12.42 4.76
N VAL A 81 -7.26 -12.44 3.59
CA VAL A 81 -7.51 -11.24 2.79
C VAL A 81 -8.90 -10.71 3.11
N THR A 82 -8.97 -9.43 3.46
CA THR A 82 -10.23 -8.73 3.71
C THR A 82 -10.33 -7.51 2.80
N SER A 83 -11.51 -7.30 2.23
CA SER A 83 -11.75 -6.20 1.29
C SER A 83 -12.75 -5.23 1.91
N ARG A 84 -12.32 -3.99 2.14
CA ARG A 84 -13.17 -2.87 2.56
C ARG A 84 -13.55 -2.05 1.34
N SER A 85 -14.83 -2.01 1.03
CA SER A 85 -15.36 -1.11 0.00
C SER A 85 -15.36 0.33 0.51
N GLN A 86 -14.78 1.24 -0.27
CA GLN A 86 -14.85 2.68 -0.06
C GLN A 86 -15.48 3.37 -1.28
N PRO A 87 -16.47 4.26 -1.10
CA PRO A 87 -16.97 5.09 -2.19
C PRO A 87 -15.82 5.93 -2.75
N GLU A 88 -15.81 6.13 -4.06
CA GLU A 88 -14.82 6.95 -4.75
C GLU A 88 -14.81 8.34 -4.13
N THR A 89 -13.86 8.57 -3.23
CA THR A 89 -13.66 9.87 -2.60
C THR A 89 -12.79 10.63 -3.58
N ALA A 90 -13.32 11.72 -4.14
CA ALA A 90 -12.67 12.48 -5.20
C ALA A 90 -11.17 12.65 -4.92
N ALA A 91 -10.35 12.30 -5.89
CA ALA A 91 -8.91 12.51 -5.86
C ALA A 91 -8.63 13.95 -5.40
N GLY A 92 -8.01 14.12 -4.23
CA GLY A 92 -7.69 15.44 -3.67
C GLY A 92 -8.27 15.76 -2.29
N HIS A 93 -9.08 14.89 -1.68
CA HIS A 93 -9.42 15.09 -0.26
C HIS A 93 -8.20 14.81 0.64
N PRO A 94 -7.88 15.71 1.59
CA PRO A 94 -6.81 15.49 2.54
C PRO A 94 -7.08 14.20 3.32
N ARG A 95 -6.26 13.18 3.12
CA ARG A 95 -6.32 11.98 3.97
C ARG A 95 -5.86 12.37 5.36
N ILE A 96 -6.69 12.06 6.36
CA ILE A 96 -6.28 12.18 7.75
C ILE A 96 -5.21 11.11 7.97
N PRO A 97 -3.98 11.48 8.40
CA PRO A 97 -2.97 10.50 8.73
C PRO A 97 -3.53 9.55 9.79
N LEU A 98 -3.69 8.28 9.42
CA LEU A 98 -3.99 7.25 10.39
C LEU A 98 -2.66 6.90 11.07
N LEU A 99 -2.62 6.93 12.40
CA LEU A 99 -1.46 6.44 13.18
C LEU A 99 -1.40 4.90 13.18
N ARG A 100 -1.65 4.29 12.03
CA ARG A 100 -1.51 2.86 11.76
C ARG A 100 -0.20 2.64 11.00
N GLU A 101 0.28 1.40 10.98
CA GLU A 101 1.43 1.00 10.17
C GLU A 101 1.23 1.32 8.67
N ARG A 102 2.28 1.16 7.88
CA ARG A 102 2.49 1.78 6.58
C ARG A 102 1.44 1.39 5.53
N GLN A 103 0.34 2.14 5.46
CA GLN A 103 -0.67 1.97 4.41
C GLN A 103 -0.07 2.23 3.01
N ILE A 104 -0.12 1.22 2.15
CA ILE A 104 0.42 1.29 0.78
C ILE A 104 -0.69 1.79 -0.14
N THR A 105 -0.41 2.82 -0.93
CA THR A 105 -1.39 3.43 -1.85
C THR A 105 -0.78 3.68 -3.21
N ARG A 106 -1.62 3.83 -4.24
CA ARG A 106 -1.18 4.24 -5.58
C ARG A 106 -0.32 5.50 -5.57
N GLN A 107 -0.61 6.46 -4.67
CA GLN A 107 0.14 7.71 -4.57
C GLN A 107 1.62 7.50 -4.20
N LEU A 108 2.03 6.33 -3.68
CA LEU A 108 3.46 6.01 -3.52
C LEU A 108 4.21 6.01 -4.85
N ALA A 109 3.52 5.76 -5.95
CA ALA A 109 4.06 5.80 -7.31
C ALA A 109 3.95 7.18 -7.97
N GLU A 110 3.17 8.09 -7.39
CA GLU A 110 2.89 9.39 -7.97
C GLU A 110 3.84 10.43 -7.35
N PRO A 111 4.74 11.05 -8.15
CA PRO A 111 5.61 12.08 -7.63
C PRO A 111 4.75 13.25 -7.11
N LEU A 112 5.06 13.72 -5.90
CA LEU A 112 4.40 14.90 -5.34
C LEU A 112 4.55 16.07 -6.33
N ALA A 113 3.42 16.71 -6.64
CA ALA A 113 3.43 17.88 -7.50
C ALA A 113 4.35 18.94 -6.89
N ARG A 114 5.24 19.50 -7.72
CA ARG A 114 6.10 20.60 -7.28
C ARG A 114 5.20 21.76 -6.82
N PRO A 115 5.42 22.31 -5.60
CA PRO A 115 4.71 23.51 -5.17
C PRO A 115 4.86 24.61 -6.22
N ARG A 116 3.73 25.17 -6.67
CA ARG A 116 3.72 26.26 -7.67
C ARG A 116 3.91 27.62 -7.03
N ASP A 117 3.48 27.75 -5.78
CA ASP A 117 3.53 29.00 -5.04
C ASP A 117 4.94 29.21 -4.49
N ARG A 118 5.47 30.41 -4.75
CA ARG A 118 6.66 30.91 -4.05
C ARG A 118 6.16 31.68 -2.83
N PHE A 119 6.92 31.65 -1.75
CA PHE A 119 6.65 32.54 -0.63
C PHE A 119 6.67 33.99 -1.14
N ALA A 120 5.64 34.76 -0.77
CA ALA A 120 5.66 36.19 -0.98
C ALA A 120 6.73 36.78 -0.06
N ASP A 121 7.62 37.59 -0.63
CA ASP A 121 8.85 38.08 -0.02
C ASP A 121 9.90 36.96 0.16
N GLU A 122 11.19 37.29 0.08
CA GLU A 122 12.33 36.34 0.12
C GLU A 122 12.49 35.69 1.50
N VAL A 123 11.50 34.89 1.91
CA VAL A 123 11.46 34.25 3.22
C VAL A 123 12.41 33.07 3.24
N GLN A 124 13.39 33.11 4.15
CA GLN A 124 14.27 31.99 4.42
C GLN A 124 13.54 30.95 5.29
N VAL A 125 13.20 29.81 4.69
CA VAL A 125 12.56 28.70 5.41
C VAL A 125 13.63 27.77 5.97
N MET A 126 13.56 27.48 7.28
CA MET A 126 14.41 26.51 7.95
C MET A 126 13.52 25.42 8.57
N ALA A 127 13.62 24.19 8.06
CA ALA A 127 12.83 23.06 8.54
C ALA A 127 13.70 22.08 9.33
N PHE A 128 13.44 21.95 10.64
CA PHE A 128 14.11 20.99 11.49
C PHE A 128 13.34 19.66 11.52
N HIS A 129 13.98 18.59 11.07
CA HIS A 129 13.38 17.26 11.03
C HIS A 129 13.99 16.36 12.11
N SER A 130 13.22 16.05 13.15
CA SER A 130 13.63 15.12 14.21
C SER A 130 12.95 13.75 14.03
N PHE A 131 13.76 12.69 14.01
CA PHE A 131 13.32 11.29 13.89
C PHE A 131 14.22 10.38 14.73
N LYS A 132 13.65 9.24 15.15
CA LYS A 132 14.36 8.12 15.81
C LYS A 132 15.44 7.57 14.86
N GLY A 133 16.61 7.19 15.38
CA GLY A 133 17.79 6.86 14.56
C GLY A 133 17.59 5.66 13.62
N GLY A 134 18.13 5.73 12.40
CA GLY A 134 18.28 4.57 11.49
C GLY A 134 17.55 4.61 10.13
N VAL A 135 16.70 5.60 9.83
CA VAL A 135 15.73 5.52 8.71
C VAL A 135 16.14 6.18 7.37
N GLY A 136 17.42 6.13 6.96
CA GLY A 136 17.81 6.54 5.58
C GLY A 136 17.82 8.06 5.28
N ARG A 137 18.33 8.86 6.23
CA ARG A 137 18.04 10.31 6.37
C ARG A 137 18.75 11.25 5.40
N THR A 138 19.91 10.88 4.83
CA THR A 138 20.65 11.76 3.91
C THR A 138 19.93 11.91 2.57
N VAL A 139 19.30 10.84 2.10
CA VAL A 139 18.59 10.81 0.80
C VAL A 139 17.35 11.71 0.84
N HIS A 140 16.61 11.69 1.95
CA HIS A 140 15.38 12.48 2.11
C HIS A 140 15.66 13.98 2.24
N ALA A 141 16.75 14.37 2.91
CA ALA A 141 17.13 15.77 3.04
C ALA A 141 17.58 16.38 1.70
N VAL A 142 18.27 15.62 0.85
CA VAL A 142 18.67 16.07 -0.50
C VAL A 142 17.47 16.14 -1.45
N ALA A 143 16.48 15.27 -1.30
CA ALA A 143 15.28 15.27 -2.16
C ALA A 143 14.35 16.48 -1.94
N ILE A 144 14.45 17.14 -0.78
CA ILE A 144 13.66 18.34 -0.42
C ILE A 144 14.40 19.65 -0.79
N ALA A 145 15.73 19.60 -0.93
CA ALA A 145 16.60 20.76 -1.18
C ALA A 145 16.62 21.21 -2.65
#